data_AF-A0A0T6BQ63-F1
#
_entry.id   AF-A0A0T6BQ63-F1
#
_cell.length_a   1.000
_cell.length_b   1.000
_cell.length_c   1.000
_cell.angle_alpha   90.00
_cell.angle_beta   90.00
_cell.angle_gamma   90.00
#
_symmetry.space_group_name_H-M   'P 1'
#
loop_
_entity.id
_entity.type
_entity.pdbx_description
1 polymer ?
#
loop_
_entity_poly.entity_id
_entity_poly.type
_entity_poly.pdbx_seq_one_letter_code
_entity_poly.pdbx_strand_id
1 'polypeptide(L)'
;MIKPDFSKFNNLSNNIKASDSEKVWREFLLASFNFVNHCSYKVNEDELSEITKSLQNWIQRRRYNQYKERNNIVTPQQGEIFLADLGLNFEFAYCHPVLILDEIENKLIVLPVTSSPDKVKDAFHPITNPSGLKRYRRVTPADGFESESAIVMDELRIISKGRLLNKISSLNEDIYLVGSIFQEVIETSFSLLYSLQYQKINDMEQEIAELRDEIKVLKEKNHQV
;
A
#
# COMPACT_ATOMS: atom_id res chain seq x y z
N MET A 1 -14.27 29.87 5.16
CA MET A 1 -14.73 28.49 4.87
C MET A 1 -16.08 28.31 5.54
N ILE A 2 -17.11 27.89 4.80
CA ILE A 2 -18.47 27.70 5.36
C ILE A 2 -18.46 26.39 6.14
N LYS A 3 -18.89 26.36 7.39
CA LYS A 3 -18.87 25.11 8.18
C LYS A 3 -20.13 24.29 7.90
N PRO A 4 -20.02 23.06 7.36
CA PRO A 4 -21.16 22.15 7.30
C PRO A 4 -21.56 21.74 8.72
N ASP A 5 -22.85 21.58 8.95
CA ASP A 5 -23.39 21.09 10.22
C ASP A 5 -23.58 19.58 10.17
N PHE A 6 -22.55 18.83 10.57
CA PHE A 6 -22.55 17.37 10.53
C PHE A 6 -23.53 16.71 11.52
N SER A 7 -24.01 17.43 12.55
CA SER A 7 -25.05 16.91 13.46
C SER A 7 -26.33 16.57 12.71
N LYS A 8 -26.51 17.16 11.52
CA LYS A 8 -27.62 16.91 10.63
C LYS A 8 -27.63 15.52 10.00
N PHE A 9 -26.55 14.75 10.09
CA PHE A 9 -26.46 13.40 9.52
C PHE A 9 -26.87 12.29 10.51
N ASN A 10 -27.36 12.64 11.69
CA ASN A 10 -27.89 11.68 12.65
C ASN A 10 -29.27 11.15 12.22
N ASN A 11 -29.51 9.85 12.43
CA ASN A 11 -30.79 9.15 12.17
C ASN A 11 -31.30 9.23 10.72
N LEU A 12 -30.41 9.05 9.75
CA LEU A 12 -30.78 9.00 8.33
C LEU A 12 -31.47 7.68 7.97
N SER A 13 -32.43 7.73 7.05
CA SER A 13 -33.06 6.55 6.46
C SER A 13 -32.27 6.06 5.26
N ASN A 14 -32.02 4.75 5.18
CA ASN A 14 -31.36 4.13 4.02
C ASN A 14 -32.25 4.04 2.77
N ASN A 15 -33.55 4.35 2.90
CA ASN A 15 -34.53 4.20 1.82
C ASN A 15 -34.85 5.49 1.07
N ILE A 16 -34.35 6.65 1.55
CA ILE A 16 -34.56 7.95 0.91
C ILE A 16 -33.42 8.20 -0.08
N LYS A 17 -33.72 8.62 -1.30
CA LYS A 17 -32.67 9.02 -2.25
C LYS A 17 -32.02 10.32 -1.77
N ALA A 18 -30.73 10.47 -2.00
CA ALA A 18 -30.00 11.68 -1.60
C ALA A 18 -30.62 12.97 -2.17
N SER A 19 -31.18 12.92 -3.39
CA SER A 19 -31.89 14.03 -4.04
C SER A 19 -33.12 14.52 -3.28
N ASP A 20 -33.73 13.65 -2.48
CA ASP A 20 -35.01 13.91 -1.81
C ASP A 20 -34.79 14.42 -0.38
N SER A 21 -33.54 14.44 0.08
CA SER A 21 -33.15 14.91 1.41
C SER A 21 -32.47 16.28 1.32
N GLU A 22 -33.29 17.34 1.36
CA GLU A 22 -32.83 18.74 1.33
C GLU A 22 -31.70 19.02 2.33
N LYS A 23 -31.85 18.51 3.57
CA LYS A 23 -30.89 18.67 4.67
C LYS A 23 -29.50 18.14 4.28
N VAL A 24 -29.43 16.90 3.79
CA VAL A 24 -28.16 16.25 3.40
C VAL A 24 -27.57 16.90 2.16
N TRP A 25 -28.42 17.20 1.16
CA TRP A 25 -27.99 17.81 -0.09
C TRP A 25 -27.38 19.20 0.13
N ARG A 26 -28.00 20.02 0.99
CA ARG A 26 -27.48 21.34 1.35
C ARG A 26 -26.08 21.25 1.97
N GLU A 27 -25.88 20.38 2.95
CA GLU A 27 -24.56 20.26 3.61
C GLU A 27 -23.50 19.69 2.65
N PHE A 28 -23.87 18.77 1.75
CA PHE A 28 -23.00 18.28 0.70
C PHE A 28 -22.55 19.40 -0.27
N LEU A 29 -23.47 20.27 -0.69
CA LEU A 29 -23.13 21.40 -1.56
C LEU A 29 -22.19 22.40 -0.86
N LEU A 30 -22.40 22.68 0.43
CA LEU A 30 -21.50 23.55 1.20
C LEU A 30 -20.09 22.96 1.31
N ALA A 31 -19.98 21.67 1.59
CA ALA A 31 -18.69 20.97 1.63
C ALA A 31 -18.01 20.98 0.25
N SER A 32 -18.77 20.70 -0.81
CA SER A 32 -18.29 20.71 -2.19
C SER A 32 -17.79 22.09 -2.61
N PHE A 33 -18.50 23.16 -2.22
CA PHE A 33 -18.06 24.53 -2.49
C PHE A 33 -16.75 24.87 -1.77
N ASN A 34 -16.57 24.46 -0.52
CA ASN A 34 -15.28 24.64 0.16
C ASN A 34 -14.16 23.87 -0.54
N PHE A 35 -14.44 22.63 -0.97
CA PHE A 35 -13.48 21.79 -1.66
C PHE A 35 -13.05 22.41 -3.00
N VAL A 36 -14.01 22.83 -3.83
CA VAL A 36 -13.73 23.51 -5.10
C VAL A 36 -12.93 24.79 -4.88
N ASN A 37 -13.30 25.63 -3.90
CA ASN A 37 -12.50 26.82 -3.58
C ASN A 37 -11.09 26.48 -3.14
N HIS A 38 -10.90 25.43 -2.32
CA HIS A 38 -9.58 24.99 -1.93
C HIS A 38 -8.76 24.58 -3.17
N CYS A 39 -9.32 23.73 -4.03
CA CYS A 39 -8.69 23.32 -5.29
C CYS A 39 -8.30 24.52 -6.16
N SER A 40 -9.19 25.50 -6.35
CA SER A 40 -8.94 26.66 -7.21
C SER A 40 -7.77 27.55 -6.75
N TYR A 41 -7.47 27.61 -5.45
CA TYR A 41 -6.49 28.57 -4.90
C TYR A 41 -5.25 27.92 -4.29
N LYS A 42 -5.26 26.61 -4.01
CA LYS A 42 -4.22 25.93 -3.22
C LYS A 42 -3.64 24.69 -3.87
N VAL A 43 -4.30 24.15 -4.88
CA VAL A 43 -3.91 22.89 -5.54
C VAL A 43 -3.31 23.22 -6.90
N ASN A 44 -2.22 22.54 -7.27
CA ASN A 44 -1.60 22.70 -8.58
C ASN A 44 -2.29 21.83 -9.64
N GLU A 45 -1.90 21.99 -10.92
CA GLU A 45 -2.53 21.29 -12.03
C GLU A 45 -2.43 19.76 -11.92
N ASP A 46 -1.24 19.25 -11.59
CA ASP A 46 -0.99 17.81 -11.47
C ASP A 46 -1.82 17.17 -10.34
N GLU A 47 -1.85 17.80 -9.18
CA GLU A 47 -2.62 17.33 -8.02
C GLU A 47 -4.13 17.40 -8.31
N LEU A 48 -4.61 18.45 -8.98
CA LEU A 48 -6.02 18.54 -9.37
C LEU A 48 -6.40 17.43 -10.38
N SER A 49 -5.49 17.09 -11.29
CA SER A 49 -5.66 15.97 -12.21
C SER A 49 -5.82 14.64 -11.47
N GLU A 50 -4.95 14.37 -10.48
CA GLU A 50 -5.01 13.18 -9.64
C GLU A 50 -6.27 13.09 -8.78
N ILE A 51 -6.67 14.21 -8.15
CA ILE A 51 -7.96 14.36 -7.46
C ILE A 51 -9.10 13.97 -8.38
N THR A 52 -9.11 14.53 -9.60
CA THR A 52 -10.19 14.32 -10.57
C THR A 52 -10.27 12.85 -11.00
N LYS A 53 -9.13 12.21 -11.28
CA LYS A 53 -9.06 10.78 -11.62
C LYS A 53 -9.60 9.92 -10.47
N SER A 54 -9.17 10.18 -9.24
CA SER A 54 -9.60 9.40 -8.06
C SER A 54 -11.10 9.56 -7.79
N LEU A 55 -11.64 10.78 -7.88
CA LEU A 55 -13.09 11.02 -7.77
C LEU A 55 -13.87 10.25 -8.83
N GLN A 56 -13.40 10.27 -10.08
CA GLN A 56 -14.08 9.58 -11.17
C GLN A 56 -14.00 8.06 -11.03
N ASN A 57 -12.85 7.54 -10.62
CA ASN A 57 -12.68 6.13 -10.29
C ASN A 57 -13.62 5.69 -9.16
N TRP A 58 -13.76 6.49 -8.11
CA TRP A 58 -14.72 6.20 -7.05
C TRP A 58 -16.16 6.16 -7.59
N ILE A 59 -16.57 7.14 -8.40
CA ILE A 59 -17.92 7.16 -8.99
C ILE A 59 -18.18 5.89 -9.81
N GLN A 60 -17.23 5.48 -10.65
CA GLN A 60 -17.40 4.36 -11.57
C GLN A 60 -17.24 2.99 -10.92
N ARG A 61 -16.30 2.87 -9.97
CA ARG A 61 -15.77 1.58 -9.50
C ARG A 61 -16.05 1.29 -8.03
N ARG A 62 -16.70 2.18 -7.26
CA ARG A 62 -16.98 1.97 -5.82
C ARG A 62 -17.72 0.66 -5.49
N ARG A 63 -18.39 0.03 -6.46
CA ARG A 63 -19.10 -1.26 -6.30
C ARG A 63 -18.30 -2.46 -6.77
N TYR A 64 -17.09 -2.26 -7.28
CA TYR A 64 -16.25 -3.35 -7.78
C TYR A 64 -15.53 -4.02 -6.62
N ASN A 65 -15.66 -5.34 -6.56
CA ASN A 65 -15.00 -6.21 -5.59
C ASN A 65 -13.95 -7.13 -6.24
N GLN A 66 -13.73 -6.97 -7.55
CA GLN A 66 -12.83 -7.77 -8.37
C GLN A 66 -12.10 -6.86 -9.35
N TYR A 67 -10.86 -7.22 -9.69
CA TYR A 67 -10.15 -6.62 -10.81
C TYR A 67 -10.66 -7.23 -12.11
N LYS A 68 -10.84 -6.39 -13.14
CA LYS A 68 -11.26 -6.82 -14.46
C LYS A 68 -10.35 -6.25 -15.52
N GLU A 69 -9.84 -7.12 -16.37
CA GLU A 69 -9.07 -6.76 -17.55
C GLU A 69 -9.85 -7.16 -18.79
N ARG A 70 -10.15 -6.20 -19.67
CA ARG A 70 -10.94 -6.43 -20.90
C ARG A 70 -12.23 -7.22 -20.66
N ASN A 71 -12.93 -6.92 -19.56
CA ASN A 71 -14.16 -7.57 -19.06
C ASN A 71 -14.00 -8.98 -18.46
N ASN A 72 -12.78 -9.54 -18.44
CA ASN A 72 -12.50 -10.80 -17.77
C ASN A 72 -12.06 -10.54 -16.33
N ILE A 73 -12.53 -11.37 -15.41
CA ILE A 73 -12.05 -11.36 -14.03
C ILE A 73 -10.65 -11.97 -14.03
N VAL A 74 -9.68 -11.21 -13.53
CA VAL A 74 -8.29 -11.67 -13.38
C VAL A 74 -7.95 -11.59 -11.91
N THR A 75 -7.37 -12.66 -11.37
CA THR A 75 -6.95 -12.74 -9.98
C THR A 75 -5.51 -12.21 -9.86
N PRO A 76 -5.31 -11.05 -9.21
CA PRO A 76 -3.97 -10.51 -8.99
C PRO A 76 -3.15 -11.44 -8.09
N GLN A 77 -1.85 -11.54 -8.35
CA GLN A 77 -0.93 -12.43 -7.63
C GLN A 77 0.11 -11.64 -6.84
N GLN A 78 0.71 -12.30 -5.84
CA GLN A 78 1.84 -11.76 -5.08
C GLN A 78 3.02 -11.43 -6.03
N GLY A 79 3.72 -10.33 -5.75
CA GLY A 79 4.84 -9.87 -6.59
C GLY A 79 4.41 -9.12 -7.85
N GLU A 80 3.12 -9.05 -8.18
CA GLU A 80 2.64 -8.23 -9.28
C GLU A 80 2.56 -6.75 -8.91
N ILE A 81 2.81 -5.89 -9.90
CA ILE A 81 2.80 -4.44 -9.77
C ILE A 81 1.63 -3.89 -10.56
N PHE A 82 0.76 -3.14 -9.90
CA PHE A 82 -0.45 -2.56 -10.49
C PHE A 82 -0.51 -1.05 -10.25
N LEU A 83 -1.11 -0.31 -11.18
CA LEU A 83 -1.62 1.01 -10.86
C LEU A 83 -2.92 0.84 -10.06
N ALA A 84 -3.04 1.48 -8.90
CA ALA A 84 -4.22 1.38 -8.05
C ALA A 84 -4.67 2.76 -7.55
N ASP A 85 -5.97 2.93 -7.41
CA ASP A 85 -6.55 4.12 -6.78
C ASP A 85 -6.65 3.93 -5.25
N LEU A 86 -5.76 4.62 -4.54
CA LEU A 86 -5.68 4.60 -3.10
C LEU A 86 -6.69 5.57 -2.45
N GLY A 87 -7.35 6.41 -3.24
CA GLY A 87 -8.37 7.36 -2.79
C GLY A 87 -7.81 8.66 -2.24
N LEU A 88 -8.70 9.54 -1.78
CA LEU A 88 -8.34 10.80 -1.14
C LEU A 88 -7.80 10.55 0.28
N ASN A 89 -6.48 10.40 0.40
CA ASN A 89 -5.76 10.22 1.67
C ASN A 89 -4.79 11.38 1.93
N PHE A 90 -4.16 11.41 3.11
CA PHE A 90 -3.13 12.40 3.43
C PHE A 90 -1.76 12.03 2.83
N GLU A 91 -1.34 10.77 2.97
CA GLU A 91 -0.12 10.25 2.35
C GLU A 91 -0.46 9.32 1.19
N PHE A 92 0.36 9.31 0.14
CA PHE A 92 0.21 8.46 -1.05
C PHE A 92 -1.26 8.33 -1.51
N ALA A 93 -1.88 9.48 -1.74
CA ALA A 93 -3.26 9.60 -2.19
C ALA A 93 -3.38 9.39 -3.70
N TYR A 94 -4.60 9.18 -4.18
CA TYR A 94 -4.89 9.06 -5.61
C TYR A 94 -4.26 7.81 -6.24
N CYS A 95 -3.83 7.89 -7.50
CA CYS A 95 -3.36 6.75 -8.27
C CYS A 95 -1.85 6.56 -8.07
N HIS A 96 -1.46 5.41 -7.53
CA HIS A 96 -0.06 5.03 -7.37
C HIS A 96 0.19 3.62 -7.89
N PRO A 97 1.40 3.33 -8.42
CA PRO A 97 1.84 1.97 -8.56
C PRO A 97 1.91 1.32 -7.17
N VAL A 98 1.50 0.07 -7.08
CA VAL A 98 1.49 -0.71 -5.85
C VAL A 98 2.04 -2.11 -6.11
N LEU A 99 2.84 -2.61 -5.17
CA LEU A 99 3.28 -4.00 -5.14
C LEU A 99 2.28 -4.83 -4.34
N ILE A 100 1.79 -5.93 -4.91
CA ILE A 100 0.89 -6.86 -4.22
C ILE A 100 1.71 -7.78 -3.33
N LEU A 101 1.44 -7.72 -2.02
CA LEU A 101 2.10 -8.56 -1.02
C LEU A 101 1.31 -9.83 -0.73
N ASP A 102 0.00 -9.70 -0.54
CA ASP A 102 -0.85 -10.84 -0.16
C ASP A 102 -2.34 -10.57 -0.41
N GLU A 103 -3.18 -11.58 -0.18
CA GLU A 103 -4.63 -11.49 -0.19
C GLU A 103 -5.24 -11.93 1.16
N ILE A 104 -6.08 -11.07 1.75
CA ILE A 104 -6.88 -11.37 2.94
C ILE A 104 -8.36 -11.11 2.64
N GLU A 105 -9.21 -12.13 2.81
CA GLU A 105 -10.68 -12.03 2.67
C GLU A 105 -11.12 -11.27 1.39
N ASN A 106 -10.53 -11.62 0.23
CA ASN A 106 -10.79 -10.99 -1.07
C ASN A 106 -10.38 -9.50 -1.18
N LYS A 107 -9.49 -9.04 -0.29
CA LYS A 107 -8.80 -7.75 -0.38
C LYS A 107 -7.30 -7.99 -0.53
N LEU A 108 -6.61 -7.03 -1.13
CA LEU A 108 -5.18 -7.10 -1.37
C LEU A 108 -4.45 -6.32 -0.30
N ILE A 109 -3.40 -6.92 0.26
CA ILE A 109 -2.36 -6.20 0.98
C ILE A 109 -1.37 -5.67 -0.05
N VAL A 110 -1.12 -4.37 -0.02
CA VAL A 110 -0.24 -3.71 -0.98
C VAL A 110 0.67 -2.70 -0.31
N LEU A 111 1.81 -2.44 -0.95
CA LEU A 111 2.67 -1.30 -0.65
C LEU A 111 2.69 -0.34 -1.82
N PRO A 112 2.54 0.98 -1.59
CA PRO A 112 2.68 1.97 -2.63
C PRO A 112 4.15 2.12 -3.06
N VAL A 113 4.30 2.58 -4.31
CA VAL A 113 5.59 2.83 -4.94
C VAL A 113 5.61 4.29 -5.38
N THR A 114 6.77 4.92 -5.24
CA THR A 114 6.97 6.32 -5.60
C THR A 114 8.20 6.51 -6.47
N SER A 115 8.04 7.35 -7.49
CA SER A 115 9.13 7.83 -8.35
C SER A 115 9.62 9.22 -7.96
N SER A 116 9.21 9.73 -6.79
CA SER A 116 9.64 11.05 -6.30
C SER A 116 11.16 11.08 -6.14
N PRO A 117 11.88 11.99 -6.83
CA PRO A 117 13.34 11.97 -6.87
C PRO A 117 14.01 11.99 -5.50
N ASP A 118 13.50 12.81 -4.57
CA ASP A 118 14.04 12.91 -3.21
C ASP A 118 13.89 11.59 -2.45
N LYS A 119 12.72 10.94 -2.56
CA LYS A 119 12.45 9.65 -1.92
C LYS A 119 13.31 8.53 -2.52
N VAL A 120 13.47 8.52 -3.84
CA VAL A 120 14.29 7.51 -4.54
C VAL A 120 15.77 7.67 -4.19
N LYS A 121 16.26 8.91 -4.14
CA LYS A 121 17.64 9.23 -3.79
C LYS A 121 18.01 8.75 -2.38
N ASP A 122 17.13 8.98 -1.41
CA ASP A 122 17.40 8.64 -0.01
C ASP A 122 17.03 7.19 0.33
N ALA A 123 16.40 6.45 -0.60
CA ALA A 123 15.97 5.09 -0.38
C ALA A 123 17.13 4.11 -0.17
N PHE A 124 16.93 3.16 0.74
CA PHE A 124 17.84 2.06 0.99
C PHE A 124 18.00 1.17 -0.24
N HIS A 125 19.24 0.77 -0.52
CA HIS A 125 19.58 -0.28 -1.48
C HIS A 125 20.81 -1.04 -0.95
N PRO A 126 20.79 -2.39 -0.90
CA PRO A 126 21.83 -3.19 -0.24
C PRO A 126 23.25 -2.94 -0.78
N ILE A 127 23.36 -2.68 -2.09
CA ILE A 127 24.65 -2.42 -2.75
C ILE A 127 24.97 -0.93 -2.89
N THR A 128 24.07 -0.13 -3.48
CA THR A 128 24.37 1.25 -3.89
C THR A 128 24.07 2.30 -2.83
N ASN A 129 23.20 2.00 -1.86
CA ASN A 129 22.88 2.92 -0.75
C ASN A 129 22.51 2.15 0.54
N PRO A 130 23.46 1.39 1.13
CA PRO A 130 23.18 0.52 2.27
C PRO A 130 22.83 1.30 3.56
N SER A 131 23.15 2.59 3.63
CA SER A 131 22.78 3.47 4.74
C SER A 131 21.52 4.30 4.47
N GLY A 132 20.83 4.05 3.36
CA GLY A 132 19.60 4.77 3.00
C GLY A 132 18.47 4.56 4.00
N LEU A 133 17.41 5.36 3.86
CA LEU A 133 16.23 5.30 4.70
C LEU A 133 15.53 3.96 4.51
N LYS A 134 15.58 3.10 5.52
CA LYS A 134 14.98 1.76 5.48
C LYS A 134 13.48 1.73 5.21
N ARG A 135 12.74 2.82 5.43
CA ARG A 135 11.31 2.90 5.06
C ARG A 135 11.07 2.92 3.56
N TYR A 136 12.10 3.23 2.77
CA TYR A 136 12.05 3.28 1.32
C TYR A 136 13.04 2.26 0.75
N ARG A 137 12.56 1.25 0.01
CA ARG A 137 13.44 0.33 -0.73
C ARG A 137 13.55 0.78 -2.16
N ARG A 138 14.74 1.21 -2.58
CA ARG A 138 15.03 1.61 -3.97
C ARG A 138 14.89 0.41 -4.88
N VAL A 139 14.23 0.58 -6.01
CA VAL A 139 14.01 -0.46 -7.03
C VAL A 139 14.28 0.11 -8.41
N THR A 140 14.61 -0.77 -9.33
CA THR A 140 15.06 -0.44 -10.68
C THR A 140 14.30 -1.30 -11.71
N PRO A 141 14.48 -1.01 -13.01
CA PRO A 141 13.96 -1.90 -14.04
C PRO A 141 14.51 -3.34 -14.00
N ALA A 142 15.68 -3.56 -13.41
CA ALA A 142 16.21 -4.90 -13.20
C ALA A 142 15.33 -5.72 -12.23
N ASP A 143 14.64 -5.05 -11.30
CA ASP A 143 13.75 -5.67 -10.32
C ASP A 143 12.33 -5.88 -10.87
N GLY A 144 12.02 -5.38 -12.08
CA GLY A 144 10.71 -5.52 -12.73
C GLY A 144 9.87 -4.23 -12.76
N PHE A 145 10.43 -3.07 -12.38
CA PHE A 145 9.72 -1.78 -12.41
C PHE A 145 9.91 -1.05 -13.74
N GLU A 146 8.99 -0.16 -14.14
CA GLU A 146 9.15 0.60 -15.40
C GLU A 146 10.31 1.61 -15.35
N SER A 147 10.55 2.18 -14.17
CA SER A 147 11.59 3.18 -13.93
C SER A 147 12.14 3.04 -12.52
N GLU A 148 13.25 3.72 -12.26
CA GLU A 148 13.82 3.78 -10.92
C GLU A 148 12.82 4.42 -9.94
N SER A 149 12.52 3.71 -8.86
CA SER A 149 11.47 4.05 -7.91
C SER A 149 11.84 3.60 -6.50
N ALA A 150 10.98 3.85 -5.52
CA ALA A 150 11.09 3.34 -4.17
C ALA A 150 9.77 2.72 -3.70
N ILE A 151 9.83 1.51 -3.16
CA ILE A 151 8.72 0.89 -2.43
C ILE A 151 8.67 1.53 -1.03
N VAL A 152 7.47 1.92 -0.60
CA VAL A 152 7.26 2.61 0.69
C VAL A 152 6.79 1.58 1.72
N MET A 153 7.72 1.05 2.50
CA MET A 153 7.55 -0.15 3.31
C MET A 153 6.78 0.09 4.63
N ASP A 154 6.61 1.34 5.05
CA ASP A 154 5.81 1.71 6.22
C ASP A 154 4.36 2.13 5.88
N GLU A 155 3.98 2.11 4.60
CA GLU A 155 2.67 2.56 4.12
C GLU A 155 1.81 1.38 3.61
N LEU A 156 1.76 0.30 4.39
CA LEU A 156 0.95 -0.88 4.08
C LEU A 156 -0.54 -0.55 4.02
N ARG A 157 -1.21 -1.04 2.97
CA ARG A 157 -2.64 -0.82 2.77
C ARG A 157 -3.38 -2.09 2.42
N ILE A 158 -4.61 -2.17 2.90
CA ILE A 158 -5.57 -3.20 2.52
C ILE A 158 -6.60 -2.57 1.59
N ILE A 159 -6.64 -3.00 0.32
CA ILE A 159 -7.50 -2.42 -0.71
C ILE A 159 -8.42 -3.46 -1.34
N SER A 160 -9.60 -3.03 -1.80
CA SER A 160 -10.44 -3.88 -2.67
C SER A 160 -9.74 -4.13 -4.00
N LYS A 161 -9.84 -5.35 -4.55
CA LYS A 161 -9.38 -5.68 -5.91
C LYS A 161 -9.98 -4.76 -6.97
N GLY A 162 -11.18 -4.23 -6.74
CA GLY A 162 -11.83 -3.27 -7.64
C GLY A 162 -11.15 -1.89 -7.74
N ARG A 163 -10.17 -1.61 -6.86
CA ARG A 163 -9.34 -0.39 -6.92
C ARG A 163 -8.14 -0.52 -7.85
N LEU A 164 -7.81 -1.73 -8.30
CA LEU A 164 -6.77 -1.91 -9.32
C LEU A 164 -7.26 -1.34 -10.66
N LEU A 165 -6.38 -0.56 -11.32
CA LEU A 165 -6.67 0.12 -12.57
C LEU A 165 -6.14 -0.66 -13.77
N ASN A 166 -4.85 -0.98 -13.76
CA ASN A 166 -4.18 -1.78 -14.77
C ASN A 166 -2.95 -2.45 -14.17
N LYS A 167 -2.62 -3.64 -14.68
CA LYS A 167 -1.31 -4.25 -14.42
C LYS A 167 -0.23 -3.39 -15.08
N ILE A 168 0.87 -3.18 -14.38
CA ILE A 168 2.07 -2.51 -14.88
C ILE A 168 3.08 -3.59 -15.26
N SER A 169 3.46 -4.41 -14.28
CA SER A 169 4.50 -5.43 -14.44
C SER A 169 4.43 -6.45 -13.29
N SER A 170 5.51 -7.19 -13.06
CA SER A 170 5.73 -8.07 -11.92
C SER A 170 7.21 -8.05 -11.57
N LEU A 171 7.56 -8.44 -10.34
CA LEU A 171 8.95 -8.67 -9.98
C LEU A 171 9.57 -9.72 -10.92
N ASN A 172 10.83 -9.51 -11.29
CA ASN A 172 11.54 -10.37 -12.26
C ASN A 172 12.06 -11.68 -11.64
N GLU A 173 12.19 -11.73 -10.32
CA GLU A 173 12.71 -12.87 -9.58
C GLU A 173 11.61 -13.72 -8.94
N ASP A 174 11.97 -14.92 -8.50
CA ASP A 174 11.10 -15.78 -7.71
C ASP A 174 10.88 -15.19 -6.32
N ILE A 175 9.63 -14.89 -5.99
CA ILE A 175 9.23 -14.29 -4.71
C ILE A 175 9.48 -15.21 -3.50
N TYR A 176 9.67 -16.52 -3.73
CA TYR A 176 9.97 -17.50 -2.69
C TYR A 176 11.47 -17.72 -2.50
N LEU A 177 12.32 -17.12 -3.36
CA LEU A 177 13.76 -17.22 -3.22
C LEU A 177 14.21 -16.51 -1.93
N VAL A 178 14.99 -17.21 -1.12
CA VAL A 178 15.60 -16.64 0.10
C VAL A 178 16.51 -15.48 -0.29
N GLY A 179 16.28 -14.32 0.32
CA GLY A 179 17.00 -13.09 0.01
C GLY A 179 16.53 -12.35 -1.25
N SER A 180 15.40 -12.78 -1.85
CA SER A 180 14.71 -11.96 -2.86
C SER A 180 14.28 -10.61 -2.26
N ILE A 181 14.17 -9.60 -3.11
CA ILE A 181 13.59 -8.31 -2.81
C ILE A 181 12.19 -8.43 -2.22
N PHE A 182 11.41 -9.43 -2.65
CA PHE A 182 10.07 -9.63 -2.13
C PHE A 182 10.09 -10.02 -0.65
N GLN A 183 10.94 -11.00 -0.28
CA GLN A 183 11.12 -11.39 1.12
C GLN A 183 11.72 -10.24 1.94
N GLU A 184 12.76 -9.56 1.42
CA GLU A 184 13.37 -8.38 2.06
C GLU A 184 12.34 -7.30 2.36
N VAL A 185 11.46 -7.01 1.40
CA VAL A 185 10.40 -6.01 1.52
C VAL A 185 9.37 -6.43 2.57
N ILE A 186 8.92 -7.68 2.58
CA ILE A 186 7.96 -8.17 3.58
C ILE A 186 8.57 -8.10 4.99
N GLU A 187 9.77 -8.65 5.17
CA GLU A 187 10.47 -8.67 6.45
C GLU A 187 10.71 -7.24 6.97
N THR A 188 11.20 -6.36 6.10
CA THR A 188 11.47 -4.97 6.48
C THR A 188 10.18 -4.23 6.81
N SER A 189 9.13 -4.37 5.99
CA SER A 189 7.82 -3.75 6.26
C SER A 189 7.24 -4.22 7.59
N PHE A 190 7.30 -5.53 7.86
CA PHE A 190 6.86 -6.10 9.12
C PHE A 190 7.66 -5.55 10.32
N SER A 191 8.99 -5.43 10.18
CA SER A 191 9.85 -4.85 11.22
C SER A 191 9.52 -3.39 11.54
N LEU A 192 9.11 -2.61 10.53
CA LEU A 192 8.75 -1.21 10.68
C LEU A 192 7.37 -1.06 11.34
N LEU A 193 6.39 -1.86 10.92
CA LEU A 193 5.00 -1.77 11.38
C LEU A 193 4.75 -2.44 12.73
N TYR A 194 5.50 -3.50 13.03
CA TYR A 194 5.33 -4.36 14.21
C TYR A 194 6.65 -4.59 14.94
N SER A 195 7.39 -3.52 15.21
CA SER A 195 8.75 -3.57 15.77
C SER A 195 8.87 -4.40 17.05
N LEU A 196 7.90 -4.33 17.96
CA LEU A 196 7.90 -5.12 19.20
C LEU A 196 7.73 -6.62 18.93
N GLN A 197 6.84 -6.99 18.02
CA GLN A 197 6.63 -8.39 17.64
C GLN A 197 7.83 -8.93 16.88
N TYR A 198 8.41 -8.11 16.00
CA TYR A 198 9.62 -8.45 15.26
C TYR A 198 10.81 -8.68 16.20
N GLN A 199 11.01 -7.83 17.20
CA GLN A 199 12.02 -8.03 18.24
C GLN A 199 11.84 -9.37 18.97
N LYS A 200 10.61 -9.69 19.40
CA LYS A 200 10.32 -10.97 20.04
C LYS A 200 10.63 -12.17 19.16
N ILE A 201 10.32 -12.08 17.86
CA ILE A 201 10.64 -13.14 16.90
C ILE A 201 12.16 -13.33 16.82
N ASN A 202 12.92 -12.24 16.70
CA ASN A 202 14.38 -12.32 16.65
C ASN A 202 14.98 -12.89 17.95
N ASP A 203 14.47 -12.50 19.11
CA ASP A 203 14.91 -13.04 20.41
C ASP A 203 14.65 -14.56 20.48
N MET A 204 13.47 -15.00 20.02
CA MET A 204 13.11 -16.42 19.96
C MET A 204 13.99 -17.19 18.95
N GLU A 205 14.31 -16.60 17.80
CA GLU A 205 15.19 -17.22 16.81
C GLU A 205 16.62 -17.39 17.34
N GLN A 206 17.12 -16.40 18.08
CA GLN A 206 18.42 -16.48 18.75
C GLN A 206 18.43 -17.60 19.80
N GLU A 207 17.42 -17.66 20.67
CA GLU A 207 17.30 -18.72 21.69
C GLU A 207 17.23 -20.11 21.04
N ILE A 208 16.48 -20.26 19.94
CA ILE A 208 16.42 -21.52 19.17
C ILE A 208 17.78 -21.89 18.60
N ALA A 209 18.56 -20.93 18.10
CA ALA A 209 19.89 -21.19 17.57
C ALA A 209 20.85 -21.66 18.67
N GLU A 210 20.86 -20.99 19.82
CA GLU A 210 21.67 -21.36 21.00
C GLU A 210 21.34 -22.78 21.48
N LEU A 211 20.05 -23.10 21.64
CA LEU A 211 19.60 -24.44 22.05
C LEU A 211 19.98 -25.53 21.02
N ARG A 212 19.95 -25.23 19.72
CA ARG A 212 20.37 -26.18 18.67
C ARG A 212 21.86 -26.49 18.76
N ASP A 213 22.69 -25.49 19.03
CA ASP A 213 24.13 -25.65 19.20
C ASP A 213 24.46 -26.45 20.47
N GLU A 214 23.78 -26.18 21.58
CA GLU A 214 23.92 -26.98 22.82
C GLU A 214 23.57 -28.45 22.61
N ILE A 215 22.45 -28.73 21.93
CA ILE A 215 22.03 -30.10 21.59
C ILE A 215 23.09 -30.80 20.75
N LYS A 216 23.70 -30.08 19.79
CA LYS A 216 24.76 -30.63 18.94
C LYS A 216 25.98 -31.02 19.77
N VAL A 217 26.44 -30.14 20.67
CA VAL A 217 27.58 -30.41 21.57
C VAL A 217 27.30 -31.60 22.50
N LEU A 218 26.08 -31.69 23.06
CA LEU A 218 25.70 -32.81 23.94
C LEU A 218 25.65 -34.15 23.19
N LYS A 219 25.16 -34.17 21.95
CA LYS A 219 25.14 -35.37 21.10
C LYS A 219 26.54 -35.86 20.74
N GLU A 220 27.45 -34.95 20.46
CA GLU A 220 28.86 -35.26 20.18
C GLU A 220 29.56 -35.85 21.42
N LYS A 221 29.29 -35.32 22.62
CA LYS A 221 29.81 -35.88 23.88
C LYS A 221 29.26 -37.28 24.19
N ASN A 222 27.97 -37.53 23.95
CA ASN A 222 27.36 -38.84 24.19
C ASN A 222 27.75 -39.92 23.17
N HIS A 223 28.26 -39.56 21.98
CA HIS A 223 28.81 -40.52 21.02
C HIS A 223 30.27 -40.91 21.31
N GLN A 224 30.91 -40.27 22.29
CA GLN A 224 32.30 -40.56 22.70
C GLN A 224 32.40 -41.45 23.95
N VAL A 225 31.26 -41.92 24.48
CA VAL A 225 31.14 -42.85 25.63
C VAL A 225 30.59 -44.17 25.14
#